data_AF-A0A8X6LEP0-F1
#
_entry.id   AF-A0A8X6LEP0-F1
#
_cell.length_a   1.000
_cell.length_b   1.000
_cell.length_c   1.000
_cell.angle_alpha   90.00
_cell.angle_beta   90.00
_cell.angle_gamma   90.00
#
_symmetry.space_group_name_H-M   'P 1'
#
loop_
_entity.id
_entity.type
_entity.pdbx_description
1 polymer ?
#
loop_
_entity_poly.entity_id
_entity_poly.type
_entity_poly.pdbx_seq_one_letter_code
_entity_poly.pdbx_strand_id
1 'polypeptide(L)'
;MKVKKQIYDFYDRDDINRQMPGIKDVKTVKSNMGVKLRIQKRTMIINIREAFEILKETYLETFVGKTAFYKERPTHTHSANQRYSSKSFCVCTTYSNYINLLLAISKHATYFPKTHQELLKQVLCSVDNEDCMSNSCDVCKESNIWDIPLD
;
A
#
# COMPACT_ATOMS: atom_id res chain seq x y z
N MET A 1 4.13 31.28 6.47
CA MET A 1 3.80 30.43 7.65
C MET A 1 2.56 29.56 7.42
N LYS A 2 1.47 30.09 6.84
CA LYS A 2 0.21 29.35 6.55
C LYS A 2 0.41 28.13 5.63
N VAL A 3 1.11 28.31 4.50
CA VAL A 3 1.35 27.27 3.49
C VAL A 3 2.14 26.07 4.03
N LYS A 4 3.24 26.31 4.77
CA LYS A 4 4.04 25.22 5.35
C LYS A 4 3.23 24.38 6.33
N LYS A 5 2.43 25.04 7.17
CA LYS A 5 1.54 24.36 8.10
C LYS A 5 0.50 23.52 7.35
N GLN A 6 -0.12 24.07 6.31
CA GLN A 6 -1.07 23.32 5.47
C GLN A 6 -0.45 22.08 4.82
N ILE A 7 0.79 22.18 4.31
CA ILE A 7 1.52 21.03 3.77
C ILE A 7 1.80 20.00 4.87
N TYR A 8 2.21 20.45 6.05
CA TYR A 8 2.49 19.58 7.19
C TYR A 8 1.23 18.83 7.64
N ASP A 9 0.14 19.57 7.84
CA ASP A 9 -1.17 19.04 8.23
C ASP A 9 -1.71 18.07 7.16
N PHE A 10 -1.47 18.36 5.87
CA PHE A 10 -1.80 17.46 4.78
C PHE A 10 -1.06 16.11 4.90
N TYR A 11 0.25 16.12 5.12
CA TYR A 11 1.04 14.90 5.32
C TYR A 11 0.61 14.10 6.56
N ASP A 12 -0.02 14.74 7.54
CA ASP A 12 -0.51 14.09 8.76
C ASP A 12 -1.93 13.51 8.64
N ARG A 13 -2.59 13.64 7.49
CA ARG A 13 -3.90 13.01 7.26
C ARG A 13 -3.78 11.48 7.12
N ASP A 14 -4.73 10.77 7.73
CA ASP A 14 -4.72 9.31 7.78
C ASP A 14 -5.21 8.63 6.48
N ASP A 15 -5.71 9.41 5.51
CA ASP A 15 -6.16 8.95 4.20
C ASP A 15 -5.02 8.87 3.17
N ILE A 16 -3.96 9.66 3.34
CA ILE A 16 -2.76 9.60 2.50
C ILE A 16 -1.56 8.95 3.20
N ASN A 17 -1.62 8.83 4.52
CA ASN A 17 -0.53 8.35 5.37
C ASN A 17 -1.08 7.41 6.46
N ARG A 18 -0.35 6.36 6.85
CA ARG A 18 -0.72 5.49 7.97
C ARG A 18 0.31 5.54 9.06
N GLN A 19 -0.16 5.66 10.29
CA GLN A 19 0.69 5.51 11.47
C GLN A 19 1.23 4.07 11.54
N MET A 20 2.54 3.93 11.70
CA MET A 20 3.17 2.62 11.88
C MET A 20 2.85 2.08 13.28
N PRO A 21 2.60 0.77 13.46
CA PRO A 21 2.14 0.23 14.74
C PRO A 21 3.27 -0.06 15.75
N GLY A 22 4.54 -0.11 15.33
CA GLY A 22 5.62 -0.63 16.17
C GLY A 22 6.21 0.39 17.17
N ILE A 23 6.61 -0.09 18.35
CA ILE A 23 7.36 0.72 19.35
C ILE A 23 8.70 1.22 18.78
N LYS A 24 9.32 0.43 17.89
CA LYS A 24 10.55 0.79 17.16
C LYS A 24 10.31 1.85 16.08
N ASP A 25 9.05 2.14 15.77
CA ASP A 25 8.65 3.12 14.76
C ASP A 25 8.40 4.51 15.36
N VAL A 26 8.97 4.79 16.54
CA VAL A 26 8.96 6.13 17.14
C VAL A 26 10.21 6.92 16.72
N LYS A 27 10.06 8.19 16.35
CA LYS A 27 11.15 9.12 16.05
C LYS A 27 11.13 10.31 17.01
N THR A 28 12.29 10.71 17.51
CA THR A 28 12.44 11.92 18.31
C THR A 28 12.72 13.10 17.39
N VAL A 29 11.85 14.11 17.41
CA VAL A 29 11.94 15.32 16.60
C VAL A 29 12.09 16.52 17.51
N LYS A 30 12.94 17.49 17.16
CA LYS A 30 13.05 18.75 17.92
C LYS A 30 11.93 19.68 17.47
N SER A 31 11.13 20.15 18.43
CA SER A 31 10.15 21.22 18.22
C SER A 31 10.85 22.56 18.00
N ASN A 32 10.14 23.51 17.39
CA ASN A 32 10.59 24.90 17.21
C ASN A 32 10.90 25.59 18.56
N MET A 33 10.37 25.08 19.67
CA MET A 33 10.64 25.53 21.04
C MET A 33 11.82 24.80 21.72
N GLY A 34 12.61 24.02 20.97
CA GLY A 34 13.76 23.27 21.49
C GLY A 34 13.42 21.98 22.23
N VAL A 35 12.13 21.71 22.49
CA VAL A 35 11.66 20.51 23.18
C VAL A 35 11.75 19.28 22.27
N LYS A 36 12.22 18.15 22.80
CA LYS A 36 12.23 16.85 22.10
C LYS A 36 10.84 16.22 22.18
N LEU A 37 10.20 16.02 21.03
CA LEU A 37 8.92 15.33 20.90
C LEU A 37 9.13 13.93 20.33
N ARG A 38 8.48 12.92 20.93
CA ARG A 38 8.44 11.57 20.39
C ARG A 38 7.20 11.44 19.50
N ILE A 39 7.41 11.28 18.20
CA ILE A 39 6.35 11.20 17.20
C ILE A 39 6.42 9.81 16.54
N GLN A 40 5.26 9.17 16.37
CA GLN A 40 5.18 7.91 15.64
C GLN A 40 5.47 8.15 14.16
N LYS A 41 6.31 7.31 13.55
CA LYS A 41 6.54 7.32 12.11
C LYS A 41 5.23 7.02 11.37
N ARG A 42 5.08 7.66 10.23
CA ARG A 42 3.95 7.43 9.33
C ARG A 42 4.48 7.03 7.95
N THR A 43 3.79 6.10 7.29
CA THR A 43 4.11 5.60 5.95
C THR A 43 3.04 6.04 4.97
N MET A 44 3.44 6.76 3.91
CA MET A 44 2.52 7.18 2.87
C MET A 44 1.91 5.96 2.18
N ILE A 45 0.58 5.96 2.01
CA ILE A 45 -0.18 4.89 1.35
C ILE A 45 -0.10 5.06 -0.17
N ILE A 46 -0.12 6.32 -0.61
CA ILE A 46 -0.05 6.75 -1.99
C ILE A 46 1.36 7.25 -2.34
N ASN A 47 1.65 7.34 -3.63
CA ASN A 47 2.93 7.89 -4.04
C ASN A 47 2.96 9.43 -3.90
N ILE A 48 4.16 10.01 -3.85
CA ILE A 48 4.31 11.46 -3.60
C ILE A 48 3.78 12.33 -4.75
N ARG A 49 3.67 11.78 -5.98
CA ARG A 49 3.10 12.49 -7.13
C ARG A 49 1.58 12.57 -6.99
N GLU A 50 0.93 11.46 -6.66
CA GLU A 50 -0.52 11.39 -6.36
C GLU A 50 -0.88 12.33 -5.21
N ALA A 51 -0.10 12.30 -4.13
CA ALA A 51 -0.31 13.18 -2.98
C ALA A 51 -0.25 14.66 -3.36
N PHE A 52 0.63 15.04 -4.29
CA PHE A 52 0.72 16.42 -4.76
C PHE A 52 -0.49 16.84 -5.60
N GLU A 53 -1.02 15.96 -6.44
CA GLU A 53 -2.23 16.27 -7.22
C GLU A 53 -3.45 16.40 -6.29
N ILE A 54 -3.60 15.52 -5.28
CA ILE A 54 -4.65 15.64 -4.25
C ILE A 54 -4.53 16.94 -3.45
N LEU A 55 -3.30 17.38 -3.14
CA LEU A 55 -3.07 18.65 -2.45
C LEU A 55 -3.62 19.84 -3.26
N LYS A 56 -3.39 19.85 -4.59
CA LYS A 56 -3.91 20.92 -5.46
C LYS A 56 -5.42 20.94 -5.50
N GLU A 57 -6.05 19.76 -5.60
CA GLU A 57 -7.51 19.64 -5.60
C GLU A 57 -8.11 20.09 -4.27
N THR A 58 -7.47 19.73 -3.15
CA THR A 58 -7.95 20.07 -1.80
C THR A 58 -7.75 21.56 -1.48
N TYR A 59 -6.66 22.16 -1.94
CA TYR A 59 -6.27 23.52 -1.60
C TYR A 59 -6.06 24.38 -2.86
N LEU A 60 -7.17 24.70 -3.54
CA LEU A 60 -7.25 25.47 -4.78
C LEU A 60 -6.48 26.82 -4.76
N GLU A 61 -6.28 27.44 -3.61
CA GLU A 61 -5.59 28.74 -3.48
C GLU A 61 -4.08 28.63 -3.18
N THR A 62 -3.55 27.43 -2.95
CA THR A 62 -2.17 27.28 -2.43
C THR A 62 -1.19 27.03 -3.58
N PHE A 63 -0.53 28.09 -4.05
CA PHE A 63 0.47 27.99 -5.13
C PHE A 63 1.79 27.40 -4.61
N VAL A 64 1.86 26.07 -4.48
CA VAL A 64 3.05 25.33 -4.05
C VAL A 64 3.63 24.58 -5.24
N GLY A 65 4.88 24.87 -5.58
CA GLY A 65 5.60 24.09 -6.59
C GLY A 65 5.94 22.67 -6.10
N LYS A 66 6.01 21.70 -7.02
CA LYS A 66 6.36 20.29 -6.73
C LYS A 66 7.60 20.16 -5.83
N THR A 67 8.66 20.89 -6.17
CA THR A 67 9.93 20.87 -5.42
C THR A 67 9.77 21.39 -3.99
N ALA A 68 8.95 22.41 -3.78
CA ALA A 68 8.69 22.94 -2.45
C ALA A 68 7.89 21.92 -1.61
N PHE A 69 6.84 21.33 -2.20
CA PHE A 69 6.06 20.27 -1.54
C PHE A 69 6.92 19.07 -1.11
N TYR A 70 7.87 18.66 -1.95
CA TYR A 70 8.74 17.52 -1.64
C TYR A 70 9.74 17.84 -0.51
N LYS A 71 10.22 19.09 -0.45
CA LYS A 71 11.15 19.57 0.59
C LYS A 71 10.48 19.75 1.94
N GLU A 72 9.22 20.19 1.96
CA GLU A 72 8.46 20.42 3.20
C GLU A 72 7.88 19.13 3.81
N ARG A 73 8.27 17.96 3.31
CA ARG A 73 7.84 16.68 3.86
C ARG A 73 8.33 16.51 5.31
N PRO A 74 7.43 16.20 6.27
CA PRO A 74 7.81 15.98 7.66
C PRO A 74 8.80 14.83 7.82
N THR A 75 9.75 14.99 8.75
CA THR A 75 10.82 14.00 8.94
C THR A 75 10.33 12.67 9.52
N HIS A 76 9.13 12.61 10.10
CA HIS A 76 8.47 11.40 10.57
C HIS A 76 7.65 10.69 9.49
N THR A 77 7.52 11.28 8.30
CA THR A 77 6.81 10.69 7.17
C THR A 77 7.78 9.99 6.21
N HIS A 78 7.53 8.73 5.93
CA HIS A 78 8.29 7.91 5.00
C HIS A 78 7.53 7.75 3.69
N SER A 79 8.26 7.83 2.56
CA SER A 79 7.70 7.41 1.28
C SER A 79 7.22 5.97 1.39
N ALA A 80 6.12 5.68 0.69
CA ALA A 80 5.88 4.35 0.17
C ALA A 80 7.15 3.87 -0.58
N ASN A 81 8.01 3.10 0.07
CA ASN A 81 9.06 2.36 -0.65
C ASN A 81 8.37 1.38 -1.58
N GLN A 82 9.00 0.91 -2.66
CA GLN A 82 8.40 -0.07 -3.57
C GLN A 82 7.95 -1.39 -2.86
N ARG A 83 8.47 -1.66 -1.65
CA ARG A 83 8.01 -2.74 -0.76
C ARG A 83 6.73 -2.46 0.05
N TYR A 84 6.31 -1.19 0.12
CA TYR A 84 5.17 -0.67 0.89
C TYR A 84 4.22 0.22 0.05
N SER A 85 4.59 0.58 -1.18
CA SER A 85 3.72 1.32 -2.10
C SER A 85 2.53 0.45 -2.44
N SER A 86 1.33 1.01 -2.32
CA SER A 86 0.01 0.68 -2.91
C SER A 86 -0.25 -0.65 -3.65
N LYS A 87 0.75 -1.29 -4.25
CA LYS A 87 0.79 -2.72 -4.62
C LYS A 87 1.00 -3.67 -3.44
N SER A 88 1.28 -3.15 -2.24
CA SER A 88 1.71 -3.95 -1.08
C SER A 88 0.54 -4.21 -0.14
N PHE A 89 -0.42 -4.97 -0.65
CA PHE A 89 -1.46 -5.73 0.06
C PHE A 89 -2.47 -4.98 0.93
N CYS A 90 -3.75 -5.34 0.75
CA CYS A 90 -4.76 -5.11 1.78
C CYS A 90 -4.26 -5.72 3.09
N VAL A 91 -4.08 -4.93 4.15
CA VAL A 91 -3.86 -5.45 5.51
C VAL A 91 -5.16 -5.87 6.18
N CYS A 92 -6.25 -5.97 5.41
CA CYS A 92 -7.50 -6.49 5.89
C CYS A 92 -7.33 -7.95 6.31
N THR A 93 -8.03 -8.31 7.38
CA THR A 93 -8.11 -9.69 7.87
C THR A 93 -8.43 -10.68 6.75
N THR A 94 -9.28 -10.30 5.79
CA THR A 94 -9.61 -11.14 4.62
C THR A 94 -8.38 -11.52 3.79
N TYR A 95 -7.55 -10.54 3.42
CA TYR A 95 -6.36 -10.80 2.62
C TYR A 95 -5.29 -11.55 3.42
N SER A 96 -5.08 -11.17 4.68
CA SER A 96 -4.15 -11.89 5.57
C SER A 96 -4.57 -13.34 5.79
N ASN A 97 -5.87 -13.59 5.98
CA ASN A 97 -6.41 -14.94 6.14
C ASN A 97 -6.21 -15.77 4.87
N TYR A 98 -6.47 -15.20 3.70
CA TYR A 98 -6.23 -15.87 2.43
C TYR A 98 -4.76 -16.31 2.27
N ILE A 99 -3.80 -15.42 2.54
CA ILE A 99 -2.37 -15.76 2.47
C ILE A 99 -1.99 -16.80 3.54
N ASN A 100 -2.51 -16.69 4.76
CA ASN A 100 -2.23 -17.66 5.82
C ASN A 100 -2.79 -19.05 5.49
N LEU A 101 -3.99 -19.14 4.90
CA LEU A 101 -4.59 -20.39 4.44
C LEU A 101 -3.78 -21.04 3.32
N LEU A 102 -3.38 -20.24 2.32
CA LEU A 102 -2.54 -20.69 1.22
C LEU A 102 -1.22 -21.27 1.73
N LEU A 103 -0.56 -20.58 2.67
CA LEU A 103 0.66 -21.06 3.32
C LEU A 103 0.42 -22.33 4.14
N ALA A 104 -0.70 -22.42 4.87
CA ALA A 104 -1.04 -23.61 5.65
C ALA A 104 -1.22 -24.84 4.74
N ILE A 105 -1.92 -24.70 3.62
CA ILE A 105 -2.12 -25.79 2.65
C ILE A 105 -0.79 -26.19 2.02
N SER A 106 0.01 -25.22 1.55
CA SER A 106 1.30 -25.49 0.89
C SER A 106 2.34 -26.21 1.78
N LYS A 107 2.18 -26.15 3.10
CA LYS A 107 3.01 -26.90 4.06
C LYS A 107 2.67 -28.38 4.08
N HIS A 108 1.41 -28.74 3.83
CA HIS A 108 0.93 -30.13 3.84
C HIS A 108 0.87 -30.74 2.44
N ALA A 109 0.57 -29.92 1.43
CA ALA A 109 0.56 -30.29 0.03
C ALA A 109 1.65 -29.51 -0.69
N THR A 110 2.83 -30.12 -0.85
CA THR A 110 4.01 -29.44 -1.41
C THR A 110 3.86 -29.04 -2.88
N TYR A 111 2.94 -29.67 -3.61
CA TYR A 111 2.54 -29.31 -4.98
C TYR A 111 1.67 -28.05 -5.03
N PHE A 112 1.05 -27.67 -3.90
CA PHE A 112 0.14 -26.54 -3.85
C PHE A 112 0.92 -25.21 -3.85
N PRO A 113 0.46 -24.19 -4.59
CA PRO A 113 1.10 -22.87 -4.64
C PRO A 113 1.44 -22.29 -3.28
N LYS A 114 2.61 -21.65 -3.17
CA LYS A 114 3.08 -20.95 -1.95
C LYS A 114 2.78 -19.47 -1.97
N THR A 115 2.49 -18.92 -3.15
CA THR A 115 2.13 -17.52 -3.33
C THR A 115 0.83 -17.37 -4.09
N HIS A 116 0.12 -16.26 -3.84
CA HIS A 116 -1.10 -15.94 -4.59
C HIS A 116 -0.83 -15.81 -6.10
N GLN A 117 0.37 -15.36 -6.50
CA GLN A 117 0.73 -15.22 -7.91
C GLN A 117 0.88 -16.58 -8.59
N GLU A 118 1.45 -17.57 -7.91
CA GLU A 118 1.52 -18.94 -8.39
C GLU A 118 0.12 -19.55 -8.51
N LEU A 119 -0.77 -19.31 -7.53
CA LEU A 119 -2.15 -19.79 -7.59
C LEU A 119 -2.91 -19.16 -8.76
N LEU A 120 -2.80 -17.85 -8.97
CA LEU A 120 -3.45 -17.18 -10.09
C LEU A 120 -2.98 -17.74 -11.44
N LYS A 121 -1.70 -18.07 -11.59
CA LYS A 121 -1.16 -18.67 -12.82
C LYS A 121 -1.69 -20.09 -13.10
N GLN A 122 -2.11 -20.81 -12.06
CA GLN A 122 -2.70 -22.15 -12.23
C GLN A 122 -4.19 -22.09 -12.53
N VAL A 123 -4.90 -21.09 -12.00
CA VAL A 123 -6.36 -20.95 -12.15
C VAL A 123 -6.74 -20.20 -13.43
N LEU A 124 -5.89 -19.29 -13.90
CA LEU A 124 -6.20 -18.40 -15.01
C LEU A 124 -5.41 -18.74 -16.26
N CYS A 125 -6.01 -18.52 -17.42
CA CYS A 125 -5.30 -18.61 -18.70
C CYS A 125 -4.16 -17.57 -18.78
N SER A 126 -4.40 -16.35 -18.27
CA SER A 126 -3.42 -15.28 -18.22
C SER A 126 -3.75 -14.30 -17.10
N VAL A 127 -2.73 -13.91 -16.34
CA VAL A 127 -2.83 -12.91 -15.26
C VAL A 127 -2.94 -11.47 -15.78
N ASP A 128 -2.62 -11.25 -17.06
CA ASP A 128 -2.67 -9.93 -17.69
C ASP A 128 -4.00 -9.70 -18.45
N ASN A 129 -4.85 -10.72 -18.54
CA ASN A 129 -6.15 -10.64 -19.21
C ASN A 129 -7.26 -10.32 -18.18
N GLU A 130 -7.85 -9.14 -18.31
CA GLU A 130 -8.91 -8.64 -17.42
C GLU A 130 -10.18 -9.50 -17.46
N ASP A 131 -10.59 -9.97 -18.64
CA ASP A 131 -11.76 -10.85 -18.80
C ASP A 131 -11.55 -12.18 -18.06
N CYS A 132 -10.33 -12.71 -18.07
CA CYS A 132 -9.96 -13.90 -17.31
C CYS A 132 -9.98 -13.67 -15.80
N MET A 133 -9.39 -12.56 -15.35
CA MET A 133 -9.37 -12.17 -13.94
C MET A 133 -10.78 -11.86 -13.38
N SER A 134 -11.74 -11.50 -14.24
CA SER A 134 -13.12 -11.14 -13.90
C SER A 134 -14.15 -12.25 -14.14
N ASN A 135 -13.70 -13.49 -14.43
CA ASN A 135 -14.56 -14.64 -14.71
C ASN A 135 -15.48 -14.47 -15.94
N SER A 136 -15.07 -13.63 -16.89
CA SER A 136 -15.78 -13.37 -18.16
C SER A 136 -15.09 -14.02 -19.36
N CYS A 137 -13.98 -14.75 -19.14
CA CYS A 137 -13.22 -15.39 -20.21
C CYS A 137 -13.91 -16.65 -20.73
N ASP A 138 -14.22 -16.66 -22.03
CA ASP A 138 -14.88 -17.79 -22.69
C ASP A 138 -14.07 -19.10 -22.66
N VAL A 139 -12.75 -19.03 -22.44
CA VAL A 139 -11.85 -20.19 -22.42
C VAL A 139 -11.92 -20.93 -21.08
N CYS A 140 -11.95 -20.20 -19.96
CA CYS A 140 -11.86 -20.79 -18.62
C CYS A 140 -13.11 -20.58 -17.74
N LYS A 141 -14.14 -19.88 -18.23
CA LYS A 141 -15.41 -19.71 -17.51
C LYS A 141 -16.09 -21.04 -17.15
N GLU A 142 -15.82 -22.08 -17.94
CA GLU A 142 -16.42 -23.41 -17.79
C GLU A 142 -15.44 -24.46 -17.23
N SER A 143 -14.16 -24.13 -17.09
CA SER A 143 -13.18 -25.04 -16.49
C SER A 143 -13.39 -25.13 -14.99
N ASN A 144 -13.54 -26.35 -14.46
CA ASN A 144 -13.61 -26.56 -13.03
C ASN A 144 -12.22 -26.34 -12.42
N ILE A 145 -12.15 -25.49 -11.41
CA ILE A 145 -10.91 -25.23 -10.64
C ILE A 145 -10.39 -26.51 -9.96
N TRP A 146 -11.22 -27.56 -9.88
CA TRP A 146 -10.88 -28.87 -9.34
C TRP A 146 -10.16 -29.80 -10.32
N ASP A 147 -10.09 -29.44 -11.61
CA ASP A 147 -9.38 -30.20 -12.64
C ASP A 147 -7.87 -29.86 -12.68
N ILE A 148 -7.36 -29.14 -11.67
CA ILE A 148 -5.93 -28.90 -11.52
C ILE A 148 -5.26 -30.27 -11.33
N PRO A 149 -4.32 -30.67 -12.22
CA PRO A 149 -3.64 -31.95 -12.08
C PRO A 149 -2.84 -31.94 -10.77
N LEU A 150 -3.30 -32.77 -9.83
CA LEU A 150 -2.63 -33.05 -8.57
C LEU A 150 -1.66 -34.20 -8.81
N ASP A 151 -0.52 -33.89 -9.41
CA ASP A 151 0.61 -34.82 -9.54
C ASP A 151 1.50 -34.77 -8.29
#